data_AF-A0A8J7X296-F1
#
_entry.id   AF-A0A8J7X296-F1
#
_cell.length_a   1.000
_cell.length_b   1.000
_cell.length_c   1.000
_cell.angle_alpha   90.00
_cell.angle_beta   90.00
_cell.angle_gamma   90.00
#
_symmetry.space_group_name_H-M   'P 1'
#
loop_
_entity.id
_entity.type
_entity.pdbx_description
1 polymer ?
#
loop_
_entity_poly.entity_id
_entity_poly.type
_entity_poly.pdbx_seq_one_letter_code
_entity_poly.pdbx_strand_id
1 'polypeptide(L)'
;MKAYVLMIGLVLLLSGCTKTQGSAVDCSKINDREKADECALNQSIRSLDVGKCDDILNTELQAQCIDEIAVRVGEFYACNAHDKKSLKDACETKVGEARRARKT
;
A
#
# COMPACT_ATOMS: atom_id res chain seq x y z
N MET A 1 -17.25 5.20 -47.48
CA MET A 1 -15.99 4.74 -46.85
C MET A 1 -15.44 5.70 -45.77
N LYS A 2 -16.25 6.60 -45.19
CA LYS A 2 -15.82 7.50 -44.07
C LYS A 2 -16.46 7.14 -42.72
N ALA A 3 -17.52 6.33 -42.70
CA ALA A 3 -18.18 5.89 -41.47
C ALA A 3 -17.43 4.75 -40.74
N TYR A 4 -16.75 3.87 -41.49
CA TYR A 4 -16.04 2.71 -40.91
C TYR A 4 -14.79 3.10 -40.10
N VAL A 5 -14.15 4.22 -40.46
CA VAL A 5 -12.94 4.71 -39.77
C VAL A 5 -13.29 5.32 -38.40
N LEU A 6 -14.49 5.90 -38.26
CA LEU A 6 -14.98 6.45 -36.99
C LEU A 6 -15.42 5.36 -36.01
N MET A 7 -15.87 4.20 -36.49
CA MET A 7 -16.31 3.10 -35.62
C MET A 7 -15.14 2.31 -35.00
N ILE A 8 -13.95 2.31 -35.62
CA ILE A 8 -12.78 1.59 -35.09
C ILE A 8 -12.09 2.39 -33.97
N GLY A 9 -12.18 3.73 -34.00
CA GLY A 9 -11.57 4.59 -32.98
C GLY A 9 -12.17 4.44 -31.56
N LEU A 10 -13.39 3.93 -31.45
CA LEU A 10 -14.10 3.82 -30.17
C LEU A 10 -13.89 2.48 -29.44
N VAL A 11 -13.35 1.48 -30.14
CA VAL A 11 -13.15 0.12 -29.58
C VAL A 11 -11.82 -0.02 -28.85
N LEU A 12 -10.84 0.85 -29.12
CA LEU A 12 -9.48 0.75 -28.55
C LEU A 12 -9.28 1.41 -27.18
N LEU A 13 -10.30 2.09 -26.62
CA LEU A 13 -10.23 2.70 -25.29
C LEU A 13 -10.74 1.79 -24.16
N LEU A 14 -11.19 0.57 -24.47
CA LEU A 14 -11.71 -0.40 -23.49
C LEU A 14 -10.72 -1.51 -23.14
N SER A 15 -9.45 -1.41 -23.51
CA SER A 15 -8.39 -2.21 -22.85
C SER A 15 -8.09 -1.62 -21.47
N GLY A 16 -9.12 -1.57 -20.62
CA GLY A 16 -8.96 -1.30 -19.20
C GLY A 16 -7.99 -2.32 -18.62
N CYS A 17 -7.00 -1.83 -17.89
CA CYS A 17 -6.08 -2.65 -17.13
C CYS A 17 -6.88 -3.66 -16.30
N THR A 18 -6.87 -4.94 -16.68
CA THR A 18 -7.28 -6.01 -15.78
C THR A 18 -6.22 -6.11 -14.69
N LYS A 19 -6.27 -5.21 -13.70
CA LYS A 19 -5.71 -5.47 -12.39
C LYS A 19 -6.48 -6.69 -11.90
N THR A 20 -5.83 -7.85 -11.95
CA THR A 20 -6.27 -9.05 -11.27
C THR A 20 -6.65 -8.64 -9.86
N GLN A 21 -7.95 -8.53 -9.59
CA GLN A 21 -8.47 -8.35 -8.25
C GLN A 21 -8.18 -9.67 -7.55
N GLY A 22 -7.01 -9.77 -6.92
CA GLY A 22 -6.78 -10.80 -5.93
C GLY A 22 -7.89 -10.62 -4.91
N SER A 23 -8.75 -11.64 -4.78
CA SER A 23 -9.86 -11.65 -3.84
C SER A 23 -9.38 -11.09 -2.51
N ALA A 24 -10.02 -10.01 -2.03
CA ALA A 24 -9.66 -9.41 -0.77
C ALA A 24 -9.73 -10.50 0.31
N VAL A 25 -8.57 -10.94 0.80
CA VAL A 25 -8.48 -11.89 1.90
C VAL A 25 -8.97 -11.15 3.13
N ASP A 26 -9.99 -11.69 3.77
CA ASP A 26 -10.46 -11.19 5.05
C ASP A 26 -9.61 -11.80 6.17
N CYS A 27 -8.57 -11.08 6.57
CA CYS A 27 -7.61 -11.52 7.58
C CYS A 27 -8.26 -11.74 8.95
N SER A 28 -9.42 -11.14 9.21
CA SER A 28 -10.16 -11.32 10.48
C SER A 28 -10.70 -12.75 10.67
N LYS A 29 -10.82 -13.53 9.58
CA LYS A 29 -11.25 -14.93 9.64
C LYS A 29 -10.12 -15.91 10.03
N ILE A 30 -8.90 -15.43 10.17
CA ILE A 30 -7.76 -16.27 10.56
C ILE A 30 -7.70 -16.36 12.08
N ASN A 31 -7.92 -17.56 12.62
CA ASN A 31 -7.94 -17.79 14.08
C ASN A 31 -6.56 -17.65 14.73
N ASP A 32 -5.49 -17.89 13.96
CA ASP A 32 -4.12 -17.75 14.42
C ASP A 32 -3.72 -16.27 14.35
N ARG A 33 -3.37 -15.70 15.51
CA ARG A 33 -3.12 -14.26 15.63
C ARG A 33 -1.91 -13.82 14.81
N GLU A 34 -0.82 -14.57 14.85
CA GLU A 34 0.41 -14.24 14.13
C GLU A 34 0.15 -14.28 12.61
N LYS A 35 -0.56 -15.31 12.14
CA LYS A 35 -0.97 -15.38 10.73
C LYS A 35 -1.96 -14.29 10.34
N ALA A 36 -2.84 -13.88 11.24
CA ALA A 36 -3.77 -12.77 10.99
C ALA A 36 -3.01 -11.44 10.85
N ASP A 37 -2.04 -11.17 11.73
CA ASP A 37 -1.14 -10.01 11.67
C ASP A 37 -0.32 -9.99 10.38
N GLU A 38 0.29 -11.12 10.01
CA GLU A 38 1.03 -11.26 8.75
C GLU A 38 0.14 -11.06 7.51
N CYS A 39 -1.10 -11.58 7.56
CA CYS A 39 -2.08 -11.37 6.50
C CYS A 39 -2.38 -9.88 6.33
N ALA A 40 -2.70 -9.18 7.43
CA ALA A 40 -2.99 -7.76 7.43
C ALA A 40 -1.79 -6.94 6.92
N LEU A 41 -0.58 -7.21 7.42
CA LEU A 41 0.67 -6.62 6.95
C LEU A 41 0.82 -6.72 5.42
N ASN A 42 0.72 -7.93 4.88
CA ASN A 42 0.86 -8.18 3.45
C ASN A 42 -0.22 -7.46 2.64
N GLN A 43 -1.46 -7.41 3.14
CA GLN A 43 -2.55 -6.72 2.47
C GLN A 43 -2.33 -5.20 2.44
N SER A 44 -1.97 -4.61 3.56
CA SER A 44 -1.69 -3.17 3.72
C SER A 44 -0.56 -2.72 2.78
N ILE A 45 0.55 -3.49 2.75
CA ILE A 45 1.70 -3.22 1.88
C ILE A 45 1.31 -3.33 0.39
N ARG A 46 0.51 -4.32 0.01
CA ARG A 46 0.05 -4.49 -1.38
C ARG A 46 -0.88 -3.38 -1.83
N SER A 47 -1.77 -2.90 -0.95
CA SER A 47 -2.65 -1.78 -1.27
C SER A 47 -2.03 -0.41 -1.03
N LEU A 48 -0.84 -0.35 -0.43
CA LEU A 48 -0.20 0.90 0.04
C LEU A 48 -1.14 1.73 0.93
N ASP A 49 -1.93 1.05 1.75
CA ASP A 49 -2.94 1.64 2.61
C ASP A 49 -2.48 1.57 4.06
N VAL A 50 -1.99 2.69 4.58
CA VAL A 50 -1.46 2.78 5.94
C VAL A 50 -2.55 2.57 7.00
N GLY A 51 -3.81 2.89 6.70
CA GLY A 51 -4.91 2.71 7.66
C GLY A 51 -5.18 1.23 7.96
N LYS A 52 -4.86 0.33 7.02
CA LYS A 52 -4.97 -1.11 7.26
C LYS A 52 -3.89 -1.68 8.18
N CYS A 53 -2.83 -0.91 8.48
CA CYS A 53 -1.88 -1.32 9.50
C CYS A 53 -2.53 -1.34 10.91
N ASP A 54 -3.66 -0.65 11.10
CA ASP A 54 -4.40 -0.64 12.37
C ASP A 54 -4.99 -2.01 12.74
N ASP A 55 -5.18 -2.90 11.75
CA ASP A 55 -5.65 -4.27 11.97
C ASP A 55 -4.57 -5.19 12.59
N ILE A 56 -3.31 -4.73 12.59
CA ILE A 56 -2.15 -5.43 13.13
C ILE A 56 -2.02 -5.10 14.63
N LEU A 57 -2.17 -6.10 15.50
CA LEU A 57 -2.08 -5.93 16.96
C LEU A 57 -0.64 -6.10 17.47
N ASN A 58 0.20 -6.85 16.75
CA ASN A 58 1.62 -6.86 17.05
C ASN A 58 2.23 -5.48 16.72
N THR A 59 2.61 -4.73 17.74
CA THR A 59 3.08 -3.35 17.60
C THR A 59 4.37 -3.22 16.78
N GLU A 60 5.23 -4.24 16.77
CA GLU A 60 6.45 -4.25 15.96
C GLU A 60 6.11 -4.42 14.48
N LEU A 61 5.23 -5.38 14.16
CA LEU A 61 4.74 -5.58 12.79
C LEU A 61 3.92 -4.39 12.30
N GLN A 62 3.13 -3.76 13.16
CA GLN A 62 2.39 -2.55 12.83
C GLN A 62 3.35 -1.40 12.49
N ALA A 63 4.38 -1.19 13.31
CA ALA A 63 5.39 -0.17 13.05
C ALA A 63 6.14 -0.45 11.73
N GLN A 64 6.47 -1.71 11.46
CA GLN A 64 7.06 -2.13 10.18
C GLN A 64 6.13 -1.84 9.00
N CYS A 65 4.83 -2.15 9.12
CA CYS A 65 3.82 -1.89 8.12
C CYS A 65 3.78 -0.41 7.72
N ILE A 66 3.72 0.47 8.72
CA ILE A 66 3.68 1.93 8.54
C ILE A 66 4.96 2.41 7.83
N ASP A 67 6.13 2.02 8.34
CA ASP A 67 7.42 2.41 7.78
C ASP A 67 7.57 1.98 6.32
N GLU A 68 7.20 0.74 6.00
CA GLU A 68 7.34 0.20 4.66
C GLU A 68 6.42 0.91 3.67
N ILE A 69 5.17 1.16 4.05
CA ILE A 69 4.22 1.91 3.21
C ILE A 69 4.69 3.35 3.02
N ALA A 70 5.10 4.04 4.10
CA ALA A 70 5.59 5.41 4.03
C ALA A 70 6.79 5.53 3.08
N VAL A 71 7.75 4.60 3.17
CA VAL A 71 8.90 4.56 2.27
C VAL A 71 8.45 4.30 0.83
N ARG A 72 7.59 3.30 0.58
CA ARG A 72 7.13 2.94 -0.77
C ARG A 72 6.37 4.08 -1.45
N VAL A 73 5.43 4.70 -0.73
CA VAL A 73 4.67 5.87 -1.21
C VAL A 73 5.58 7.10 -1.33
N GLY A 74 6.59 7.22 -0.45
CA GLY A 74 7.53 8.33 -0.43
C GLY A 74 6.98 9.60 0.20
N GLU A 75 5.96 9.46 1.05
CA GLU A 75 5.22 10.58 1.63
C GLU A 75 5.28 10.54 3.15
N PHE A 76 5.60 11.70 3.75
CA PHE A 76 5.79 11.81 5.20
C PHE A 76 4.48 11.65 6.00
N TYR A 77 3.32 11.93 5.39
CA TYR A 77 2.06 11.88 6.11
C TYR A 77 1.73 10.48 6.64
N ALA A 78 2.19 9.42 5.97
CA ALA A 78 1.99 8.05 6.40
C ALA A 78 2.67 7.77 7.76
N CYS A 79 3.77 8.47 8.07
CA CYS A 79 4.46 8.36 9.35
C CYS A 79 3.63 8.89 10.53
N ASN A 80 2.54 9.65 10.29
CA ASN A 80 1.63 10.10 11.34
C ASN A 80 0.81 8.95 11.94
N ALA A 81 0.76 7.78 11.30
CA ALA A 81 0.11 6.59 11.84
C ALA A 81 0.86 5.99 13.03
N HIS A 82 2.12 6.40 13.29
CA HIS A 82 2.82 6.00 14.51
C HIS A 82 2.32 6.77 15.73
N ASP A 83 1.99 6.04 16.78
CA ASP A 83 1.57 6.64 18.07
C ASP A 83 2.71 7.35 18.82
N LYS A 84 3.96 6.92 18.60
CA LYS A 84 5.13 7.45 19.29
C LYS A 84 5.88 8.42 18.40
N LYS A 85 6.14 9.62 18.92
CA LYS A 85 6.95 10.65 18.24
C LYS A 85 8.31 10.10 17.74
N SER A 86 8.98 9.26 18.54
CA SER A 86 10.28 8.69 18.15
C SER A 86 10.18 7.75 16.93
N LEU A 87 9.08 7.00 16.80
CA LEU A 87 8.84 6.13 15.65
C LEU A 87 8.49 6.96 14.41
N LYS A 88 7.67 8.01 14.59
CA LYS A 88 7.39 8.97 13.52
C LYS A 88 8.67 9.65 13.01
N ASP A 89 9.50 10.19 13.88
CA ASP A 89 10.76 10.86 13.51
C ASP A 89 11.70 9.89 12.76
N ALA A 90 11.75 8.62 13.18
CA ALA A 90 12.52 7.57 12.50
C ALA A 90 11.93 7.22 11.12
N CYS A 91 10.61 7.09 11.01
CA CYS A 91 9.90 6.86 9.75
C CYS A 91 10.18 7.98 8.74
N GLU A 92 10.05 9.25 9.16
CA GLU A 92 10.32 10.41 8.29
C GLU A 92 11.77 10.43 7.80
N THR A 93 12.72 10.02 8.64
CA THR A 93 14.13 9.88 8.26
C THR A 93 14.28 8.86 7.12
N LYS A 94 13.69 7.66 7.27
CA LYS A 94 13.72 6.61 6.24
C LYS A 94 13.08 7.07 4.92
N VAL A 95 11.95 7.78 4.99
CA VAL A 95 11.30 8.36 3.80
C VAL A 95 12.22 9.36 3.11
N GLY A 96 12.84 10.25 3.86
CA GLY A 96 13.78 11.24 3.34
C GLY A 96 14.99 10.61 2.63
N GLU A 97 15.57 9.58 3.24
CA GLU A 97 16.67 8.80 2.65
C GLU A 97 16.26 8.12 1.35
N ALA A 98 15.12 7.40 1.35
CA ALA A 98 14.61 6.75 0.16
C ALA A 98 14.32 7.74 -0.98
N ARG A 99 13.77 8.92 -0.68
CA ARG A 99 13.54 9.98 -1.67
C ARG A 99 14.83 10.52 -2.26
N ARG A 100 15.90 10.66 -1.45
CA ARG A 100 17.22 11.08 -1.94
C ARG A 100 17.83 10.02 -2.85
N ALA A 101 17.77 8.74 -2.45
CA ALA A 101 18.30 7.63 -3.23
C ALA A 101 17.60 7.43 -4.59
N ARG A 102 16.32 7.82 -4.73
CA ARG A 102 15.60 7.78 -6.03
C ARG A 102 16.01 8.89 -7.01
N LYS A 103 16.69 9.92 -6.54
CA LYS A 103 17.10 11.08 -7.36
C LYS A 103 18.54 10.97 -7.86
N THR A 104 19.31 10.01 -7.34
CA THR A 104 20.68 9.68 -7.75
C THR A 104 20.67 8.58 -8.78
#